data_AF-A0A0Q9EM55-F1
#
_entry.id   AF-A0A0Q9EM55-F1
#
_cell.length_a   1.000
_cell.length_b   1.000
_cell.length_c   1.000
_cell.angle_alpha   90.00
_cell.angle_beta   90.00
_cell.angle_gamma   90.00
#
_symmetry.space_group_name_H-M   'P 1'
#
loop_
_entity.id
_entity.type
_entity.pdbx_description
1 polymer ?
#
loop_
_entity_poly.entity_id
_entity_poly.type
_entity_poly.pdbx_seq_one_letter_code
_entity_poly.pdbx_strand_id
1 'polypeptide(L)' 'MLGWRVVGERHLKLELGHQGRRLNAIEFGGWNGDAPPARVRIAYRLEPDDYRGGDAVQLVVTHREPA' A
#
# COMPACT_ATOMS: atom_id res chain seq x y z
N MET A 1 8.56 2.78 -5.20
CA MET A 1 7.88 1.50 -4.95
C MET A 1 8.96 0.45 -4.74
N LEU A 2 8.80 -0.43 -3.76
CA LEU A 2 9.74 -1.53 -3.49
C LEU A 2 9.16 -2.88 -3.91
N GLY A 3 7.83 -3.02 -3.86
CA GLY A 3 7.12 -4.20 -4.33
C GLY A 3 5.61 -3.99 -4.30
N TRP A 4 4.86 -4.88 -4.95
CA TRP A 4 3.40 -4.91 -4.91
C TRP A 4 2.87 -6.31 -5.21
N ARG A 5 1.64 -6.60 -4.79
CA ARG A 5 0.92 -7.81 -5.15
C ARG A 5 -0.59 -7.61 -5.05
N VAL A 6 -1.34 -8.39 -5.81
CA VAL A 6 -2.81 -8.46 -5.70
C VAL A 6 -3.20 -9.42 -4.56
N VAL A 7 -4.21 -9.05 -3.78
CA VAL A 7 -4.75 -9.83 -2.66
C VAL A 7 -6.26 -9.98 -2.84
N GLY A 8 -6.77 -11.20 -2.71
CA GLY A 8 -8.21 -11.46 -2.88
C GLY A 8 -8.76 -10.95 -4.22
N GLU A 9 -7.94 -11.04 -5.26
CA GLU A 9 -8.21 -10.66 -6.67
C GLU A 9 -8.45 -9.17 -6.95
N ARG A 10 -8.73 -8.34 -5.94
CA ARG A 10 -9.10 -6.92 -6.12
C ARG A 10 -8.31 -5.92 -5.28
N HIS A 11 -7.67 -6.34 -4.20
CA HIS A 11 -6.98 -5.43 -3.30
C HIS A 11 -5.51 -5.34 -3.68
N LEU A 12 -4.97 -4.13 -3.66
CA LEU A 12 -3.55 -3.92 -3.98
C LEU A 12 -2.77 -3.77 -2.69
N LYS A 13 -1.88 -4.72 -2.40
CA LYS A 13 -0.89 -4.60 -1.32
C LYS A 13 0.37 -4.00 -1.91
N LEU A 14 0.84 -2.91 -1.31
CA LEU A 14 2.02 -2.17 -1.74
C LEU A 14 3.09 -2.22 -0.67
N GLU A 15 4.33 -2.18 -1.13
CA GLU A 15 5.49 -1.94 -0.32
C GLU A 15 6.20 -0.68 -0.80
N LEU A 16 6.25 0.31 0.07
CA LEU A 16 6.71 1.65 -0.25
C LEU A 16 8.02 1.94 0.48
N GLY A 17 8.94 2.59 -0.23
CA GLY A 17 10.15 3.15 0.35
C GLY A 17 9.98 4.66 0.47
N HIS A 18 10.14 5.21 1.67
CA HIS A 18 10.08 6.65 1.91
C HIS A 18 11.09 7.04 2.98
N GLN A 19 12.01 7.97 2.68
CA GLN A 19 13.00 8.49 3.63
C GLN A 19 13.78 7.35 4.35
N GLY A 20 14.22 6.34 3.60
CA GLY A 20 14.93 5.17 4.16
C GLY A 20 14.06 4.17 4.94
N ARG A 21 12.75 4.42 5.09
CA ARG A 21 11.81 3.52 5.76
C ARG A 21 11.03 2.69 4.74
N ARG A 22 10.81 1.42 5.09
CA ARG A 22 9.90 0.51 4.38
C ARG A 22 8.53 0.58 5.04
N LEU A 23 7.50 0.88 4.26
CA LEU A 23 6.12 1.06 4.72
C LEU A 23 5.21 0.09 3.97
N ASN A 24 4.37 -0.63 4.72
CA ASN A 24 3.34 -1.46 4.13
C ASN A 24 2.11 -0.61 3.85
N ALA A 25 1.51 -0.77 2.66
CA ALA A 25 0.24 -0.15 2.33
C ALA A 25 -0.74 -1.18 1.77
N ILE A 26 -2.04 -0.94 1.97
CA ILE A 26 -3.11 -1.67 1.30
C ILE A 26 -4.11 -0.68 0.72
N GLU A 27 -4.53 -0.92 -0.51
CA GLU A 27 -5.62 -0.21 -1.16
C GLU A 27 -6.75 -1.19 -1.44
N PHE A 28 -7.85 -1.05 -0.71
CA PHE A 28 -8.99 -1.93 -0.88
C PHE A 28 -9.70 -1.64 -2.20
N GLY A 29 -9.67 -2.60 -3.14
CA GLY A 29 -10.26 -2.40 -4.47
C GLY A 29 -9.37 -1.58 -5.42
N GLY A 30 -8.11 -1.31 -5.04
CA GLY A 30 -7.19 -0.48 -5.82
C GLY A 30 -6.46 -1.19 -6.96
N TRP A 31 -6.78 -2.45 -7.26
CA TRP A 31 -6.26 -3.17 -8.41
C TRP A 31 -7.12 -2.89 -9.65
N ASN A 32 -6.50 -2.35 -10.70
CA ASN A 32 -7.16 -1.96 -11.95
C ASN A 32 -6.72 -2.79 -13.16
N GLY A 33 -5.93 -3.85 -12.95
CA GLY A 33 -5.38 -4.70 -14.02
C GLY A 33 -3.96 -4.33 -14.45
N ASP A 34 -3.50 -3.13 -14.09
CA ASP A 34 -2.19 -2.63 -14.50
C ASP A 34 -1.21 -2.56 -13.32
N ALA A 35 0.06 -2.81 -13.62
CA ALA A 35 1.12 -2.64 -12.64
C ALA A 35 1.17 -1.17 -12.16
N PRO A 36 1.20 -0.93 -10.83
CA PRO A 36 1.30 0.43 -10.31
C PRO A 36 2.63 1.10 -10.73
N PRO A 37 2.62 2.44 -10.88
CA PRO A 37 3.84 3.18 -11.22
C PRO A 37 4.96 2.99 -10.19
N ALA A 38 6.21 3.10 -10.64
CA ALA A 38 7.38 2.99 -9.76
C ALA A 38 7.41 4.06 -8.65
N ARG A 39 6.77 5.22 -8.86
CA ARG A 39 6.60 6.27 -7.86
C ARG A 39 5.15 6.76 -7.88
N VAL A 40 4.57 6.89 -6.70
CA VAL A 40 3.17 7.28 -6.52
C VAL A 40 3.06 8.32 -5.40
N ARG A 41 2.05 9.18 -5.49
CA ARG A 41 1.51 9.92 -4.35
C ARG A 41 0.28 9.17 -3.84
N ILE A 42 0.13 9.12 -2.53
CA ILE A 42 -0.99 8.43 -1.89
C ILE A 42 -1.62 9.30 -0.81
N ALA A 43 -2.95 9.28 -0.73
CA ALA A 43 -3.68 9.66 0.46
C ALA A 43 -3.93 8.39 1.28
N TYR A 44 -3.69 8.45 2.60
CA TYR A 44 -3.76 7.28 3.45
C TYR A 44 -4.24 7.59 4.86
N ARG A 45 -4.76 6.55 5.54
CA ARG A 45 -4.97 6.50 6.98
C ARG A 45 -3.96 5.55 7.61
N LEU A 46 -3.58 5.82 8.86
CA LEU A 46 -2.75 4.91 9.65
C LEU A 46 -3.67 3.96 10.41
N GLU A 47 -3.49 2.66 10.21
CA GLU A 47 -4.23 1.64 10.94
C GLU A 47 -3.25 0.60 11.53
N PRO A 48 -3.55 0.04 12.72
CA PRO A 48 -2.79 -1.09 13.25
C PRO A 48 -2.80 -2.28 12.27
N ASP A 49 -1.65 -2.91 12.08
CA ASP A 49 -1.51 -4.17 11.34
C ASP A 49 -1.80 -5.32 12.34
N ASP A 50 -3.07 -5.45 12.72
CA ASP A 50 -3.53 -6.46 13.70
C ASP A 50 -3.21 -7.89 13.26
N TYR A 51 -3.08 -8.12 11.94
CA TYR A 51 -2.71 -9.41 11.37
C TYR A 51 -1.27 -9.83 11.69
N ARG A 52 -0.39 -8.88 12.04
CA ARG A 52 1.03 -9.12 12.37
C ARG A 52 1.39 -8.98 13.85
N GLY A 53 0.39 -8.99 14.73
CA GLY A 53 0.63 -8.94 16.18
C GLY A 53 0.59 -7.53 16.78
N GLY A 54 -0.10 -6.58 16.14
CA GLY A 54 -0.60 -5.35 16.78
C GLY A 54 0.40 -4.19 16.92
N ASP A 55 1.71 -4.44 16.87
CA ASP A 55 2.71 -3.37 17.07
C ASP A 55 3.09 -2.61 15.78
N ALA A 56 2.79 -3.16 14.60
CA ALA A 56 3.12 -2.55 13.33
C ALA A 56 1.95 -1.69 12.82
N VAL A 57 2.24 -0.56 12.16
CA VAL A 57 1.22 0.28 11.50
C VAL A 57 1.26 0.03 9.99
N GLN A 58 0.09 -0.06 9.37
CA GLN A 58 -0.09 -0.15 7.93
C GLN A 58 -0.79 1.11 7.40
N LEU A 59 -0.41 1.52 6.19
CA LEU A 59 -1.07 2.60 5.48
C LEU A 59 -2.30 2.03 4.75
N VAL A 60 -3.51 2.47 5.11
CA VAL A 60 -4.70 2.19 4.33
C VAL A 60 -4.88 3.31 3.32
N VAL A 61 -4.61 2.99 2.06
CA VAL A 61 -4.65 3.93 0.94
C VAL A 61 -6.11 4.19 0.56
N THR A 62 -6.48 5.47 0.51
CA THR A 62 -7.80 5.93 0.04
C THR A 62 -7.74 6.48 -1.37
N HIS A 63 -6.57 6.93 -1.81
CA HIS A 63 -6.33 7.41 -3.16
C HIS A 63 -4.86 7.23 -3.55
N ARG A 64 -4.61 6.90 -4.82
CA ARG A 64 -3.28 6.73 -5.40
C ARG A 64 -3.21 7.36 -6.79
N GLU A 65 -2.16 8.14 -7.01
CA GLU A 65 -1.86 8.74 -8.32
C GLU A 65 -0.36 8.58 -8.67
N PRO A 66 0.01 8.63 -9.97
CA PRO A 66 1.40 8.76 -10.38
C PRO A 66 2.05 10.04 -9.82
N ALA A 67 3.35 9.96 -9.49
CA ALA A 67 4.10 11.11 -8.99
C ALA A 67 4.66 12.01 -10.11
#